data_AF-A0A7W8LPQ0-F1
#
_entry.id   AF-A0A7W8LPQ0-F1
#
_cell.length_a   1.000
_cell.length_b   1.000
_cell.length_c   1.000
_cell.angle_alpha   90.00
_cell.angle_beta   90.00
_cell.angle_gamma   90.00
#
_symmetry.space_group_name_H-M   'P 1'
#
loop_
_entity.id
_entity.type
_entity.pdbx_description
1 polymer ?
#
loop_
_entity_poly.entity_id
_entity_poly.type
_entity_poly.pdbx_seq_one_letter_code
_entity_poly.pdbx_strand_id
1 'polypeptide(L)'
;MSAPSERVSGRVSEQIGGQISGRIGGLTFGYDLHAEWDGTRLRGRIGGRFQGLDLTGQGGRVAGRIGGTFAGFGVQGEVTPERVRVRLGGRVDGDDLALTRRGDHIGGRFSGPRLGKDVDLHRNGAEGLGGRIGGPVEGKDVALRLGGVPPLLAALAAVCAYKALEDAQAASSAAPG
;
A
#
# COMPACT_ATOMS: atom_id res chain seq x y z
N MET A 1 19.77 -6.87 51.98
CA MET A 1 19.97 -5.70 51.09
C MET A 1 20.42 -6.20 49.74
N SER A 2 19.69 -5.78 48.71
CA SER A 2 20.05 -5.65 47.28
C SER A 2 20.46 -6.90 46.49
N ALA A 3 19.52 -7.34 45.64
CA ALA A 3 19.74 -8.16 44.46
C ALA A 3 20.60 -7.43 43.42
N PRO A 4 21.44 -8.13 42.63
CA PRO A 4 21.92 -7.60 41.37
C PRO A 4 20.82 -7.72 40.31
N SER A 5 20.33 -6.56 39.87
CA SER A 5 19.43 -6.42 38.73
C SER A 5 20.29 -6.45 37.46
N GLU A 6 20.59 -7.65 36.95
CA GLU A 6 21.15 -7.78 35.62
C GLU A 6 20.03 -7.54 34.59
N ARG A 7 20.12 -6.36 33.96
CA ARG A 7 19.40 -6.04 32.75
C ARG A 7 19.76 -7.06 31.69
N VAL A 8 18.87 -8.03 31.46
CA VAL A 8 18.79 -8.72 30.18
C VAL A 8 18.40 -7.68 29.13
N SER A 9 19.46 -7.12 28.54
CA SER A 9 19.46 -6.54 27.20
C SER A 9 19.11 -7.68 26.25
N GLY A 10 17.81 -8.01 26.20
CA GLY A 10 17.25 -8.90 25.21
C GLY A 10 17.50 -8.25 23.86
N ARG A 11 18.37 -8.89 23.07
CA ARG A 11 18.67 -8.59 21.68
C ARG A 11 17.43 -7.99 21.00
N VAL A 12 17.50 -6.70 20.67
CA VAL A 12 16.74 -6.19 19.54
C VAL A 12 17.26 -6.99 18.37
N SER A 13 16.55 -8.07 18.05
CA SER A 13 16.52 -8.62 16.70
C SER A 13 16.52 -7.41 15.78
N GLU A 14 17.49 -7.35 14.87
CA GLU A 14 17.61 -6.32 13.85
C GLU A 14 16.38 -6.44 12.95
N GLN A 15 15.25 -5.98 13.48
CA GLN A 15 13.97 -5.95 12.82
C GLN A 15 14.15 -4.84 11.81
N ILE A 16 14.53 -5.20 10.58
CA ILE A 16 14.33 -4.39 9.38
C ILE A 16 12.83 -4.19 9.09
N GLY A 17 12.03 -4.17 10.15
CA GLY A 17 10.61 -4.01 10.11
C GLY A 17 10.29 -2.54 10.22
N GLY A 18 9.37 -2.13 9.37
CA GLY A 18 8.90 -0.76 9.31
C GLY A 18 7.39 -0.72 9.36
N GLN A 19 6.85 0.48 9.46
CA GLN A 19 5.41 0.67 9.45
C GLN A 19 5.01 1.75 8.45
N ILE A 20 3.87 1.55 7.81
CA ILE A 20 3.20 2.51 6.97
C ILE A 20 1.94 2.94 7.71
N SER A 21 1.73 4.24 7.87
CA SER A 21 0.52 4.76 8.49
C SER A 21 0.09 6.05 7.81
N GLY A 22 -1.18 6.19 7.48
CA GLY A 22 -1.68 7.44 6.93
C GLY A 22 -3.05 7.29 6.30
N ARG A 23 -3.37 8.17 5.35
CA ARG A 23 -4.69 8.25 4.72
C ARG A 23 -4.58 8.40 3.21
N ILE A 24 -5.52 7.77 2.50
CA ILE A 24 -5.72 7.90 1.06
C ILE A 24 -7.13 8.41 0.81
N GLY A 25 -7.27 9.49 0.06
CA GLY A 25 -8.54 10.13 -0.29
C GLY A 25 -8.78 11.47 0.38
N GLY A 26 -9.90 12.10 0.00
CA GLY A 26 -10.29 13.42 0.50
C GLY A 26 -10.85 13.37 1.93
N LEU A 27 -11.05 14.55 2.52
CA LEU A 27 -11.54 14.73 3.90
C LEU A 27 -12.85 13.99 4.18
N THR A 28 -13.73 13.86 3.17
CA THR A 28 -15.08 13.29 3.30
C THR A 28 -15.13 11.79 2.98
N PHE A 29 -14.28 11.29 2.07
CA PHE A 29 -14.25 9.89 1.63
C PHE A 29 -12.81 9.43 1.42
N GLY A 30 -12.22 8.88 2.48
CA GLY A 30 -10.86 8.35 2.48
C GLY A 30 -10.72 7.10 3.33
N TYR A 31 -9.67 6.33 3.06
CA TYR A 31 -9.29 5.13 3.79
C TYR A 31 -8.03 5.40 4.59
N ASP A 32 -8.05 5.01 5.86
CA ASP A 32 -6.85 4.96 6.68
C ASP A 32 -6.06 3.70 6.33
N LEU A 33 -4.76 3.86 6.06
CA LEU A 33 -3.85 2.76 5.76
C LEU A 33 -2.93 2.58 6.95
N HIS A 34 -2.90 1.37 7.49
CA HIS A 34 -1.96 0.98 8.52
C HIS A 34 -1.38 -0.40 8.20
N ALA A 35 -0.09 -0.46 7.94
CA ALA A 35 0.59 -1.70 7.60
C ALA A 35 1.95 -1.81 8.26
N GLU A 36 2.35 -3.01 8.61
CA GLU A 36 3.62 -3.36 9.20
C GLU A 36 4.39 -4.24 8.21
N TRP A 37 5.61 -3.84 7.92
CA TRP A 37 6.61 -4.58 7.15
C TRP A 37 7.53 -5.27 8.13
N ASP A 38 7.82 -6.54 7.92
CA ASP A 38 8.77 -7.32 8.75
C ASP A 38 10.06 -7.69 7.97
N GLY A 39 10.33 -7.02 6.85
CA GLY A 39 11.45 -7.38 5.96
C GLY A 39 11.11 -8.38 4.86
N THR A 40 10.06 -9.18 5.05
CA THR A 40 9.58 -10.17 4.06
C THR A 40 8.07 -10.14 3.83
N ARG A 41 7.29 -9.60 4.77
CA ARG A 41 5.83 -9.57 4.68
C ARG A 41 5.31 -8.21 5.14
N LEU A 42 4.41 -7.65 4.34
CA LEU A 42 3.64 -6.45 4.63
C LEU A 42 2.24 -6.89 5.04
N ARG A 43 1.91 -6.76 6.32
CA ARG A 43 0.60 -7.11 6.88
C ARG A 43 -0.05 -5.89 7.49
N GLY A 44 -1.36 -5.77 7.38
CA GLY A 44 -2.03 -4.56 7.84
C GLY A 44 -3.51 -4.51 7.58
N ARG A 45 -4.04 -3.30 7.65
CA ARG A 45 -5.41 -2.94 7.38
C ARG A 45 -5.45 -1.72 6.46
N ILE A 46 -6.40 -1.76 5.55
CA ILE A 46 -6.70 -0.69 4.61
C ILE A 46 -8.18 -0.32 4.81
N GLY A 47 -8.46 0.96 5.03
CA GLY A 47 -9.82 1.43 5.26
C GLY A 47 -10.37 1.02 6.63
N GLY A 48 -11.69 0.96 6.72
CA GLY A 48 -12.43 0.66 7.95
C GLY A 48 -12.21 -0.77 8.48
N ARG A 49 -13.16 -1.24 9.31
CA ARG A 49 -13.00 -2.40 10.21
C ARG A 49 -12.69 -3.77 9.54
N PHE A 50 -12.72 -3.91 8.21
CA PHE A 50 -12.77 -5.23 7.56
C PHE A 50 -11.82 -5.50 6.37
N GLN A 51 -11.08 -4.52 5.83
CA GLN A 51 -10.17 -4.78 4.71
C GLN A 51 -8.75 -5.07 5.21
N GLY A 52 -8.37 -6.34 5.13
CA GLY A 52 -7.00 -6.78 5.42
C GLY A 52 -6.05 -6.45 4.27
N LEU A 53 -4.81 -6.17 4.60
CA LEU A 53 -3.69 -6.17 3.67
C LEU A 53 -2.73 -7.28 4.10
N ASP A 54 -2.47 -8.22 3.22
CA ASP A 54 -1.47 -9.27 3.45
C ASP A 54 -0.68 -9.50 2.15
N LEU A 55 0.50 -8.91 2.09
CA LEU A 55 1.42 -9.03 0.96
C LEU A 55 2.73 -9.65 1.44
N THR A 56 3.23 -10.62 0.70
CA THR A 56 4.52 -11.25 0.94
C THR A 56 5.49 -10.80 -0.15
N GLY A 57 6.60 -10.19 0.24
CA GLY A 57 7.67 -9.74 -0.64
C GLY A 57 8.92 -10.59 -0.42
N GLN A 58 9.28 -11.44 -1.39
CA GLN A 58 10.49 -12.25 -1.33
C GLN A 58 11.26 -12.16 -2.65
N GLY A 59 12.56 -11.85 -2.59
CA GLY A 59 13.46 -11.89 -3.76
C GLY A 59 13.06 -10.95 -4.90
N GLY A 60 12.49 -9.77 -4.60
CA GLY A 60 12.01 -8.82 -5.61
C GLY A 60 10.67 -9.18 -6.23
N ARG A 61 9.99 -10.22 -5.73
CA ARG A 61 8.62 -10.58 -6.09
C ARG A 61 7.68 -10.27 -4.94
N VAL A 62 6.50 -9.74 -5.24
CA VAL A 62 5.43 -9.51 -4.27
C VAL A 62 4.20 -10.32 -4.67
N ALA A 63 3.62 -11.01 -3.71
CA ALA A 63 2.38 -11.76 -3.89
C ALA A 63 1.53 -11.69 -2.62
N GLY A 64 0.21 -11.58 -2.75
CA GLY A 64 -0.68 -11.54 -1.61
C GLY A 64 -2.12 -11.22 -1.96
N ARG A 65 -2.87 -10.79 -0.95
CA ARG A 65 -4.29 -10.43 -1.08
C ARG A 65 -4.57 -9.14 -0.31
N ILE A 66 -5.39 -8.30 -0.93
CA ILE A 66 -5.99 -7.12 -0.31
C ILE A 66 -7.49 -7.35 -0.24
N GLY A 67 -8.09 -7.17 0.93
CA GLY A 67 -9.51 -7.48 1.14
C GLY A 67 -9.78 -8.37 2.35
N GLY A 68 -11.08 -8.59 2.57
CA GLY A 68 -11.56 -9.62 3.50
C GLY A 68 -11.77 -10.97 2.81
N THR A 69 -12.28 -11.94 3.57
CA THR A 69 -12.56 -13.31 3.10
C THR A 69 -13.57 -13.35 1.95
N PHE A 70 -14.54 -12.43 1.94
CA PHE A 70 -15.67 -12.44 0.99
C PHE A 70 -15.54 -11.43 -0.16
N ALA A 71 -14.68 -10.41 -0.02
CA ALA A 71 -14.44 -9.40 -1.04
C ALA A 71 -12.97 -8.96 -1.01
N GLY A 72 -12.32 -8.90 -2.17
CA GLY A 72 -10.91 -8.55 -2.28
C GLY A 72 -10.27 -8.97 -3.60
N PHE A 73 -9.03 -8.57 -3.79
CA PHE A 73 -8.24 -8.88 -4.98
C PHE A 73 -6.85 -9.42 -4.63
N GLY A 74 -6.34 -10.29 -5.49
CA GLY A 74 -4.96 -10.74 -5.40
C GLY A 74 -4.01 -9.65 -5.89
N VAL A 75 -2.81 -9.61 -5.33
CA VAL A 75 -1.70 -8.80 -5.84
C VAL A 75 -0.59 -9.78 -6.18
N GLN A 76 -0.06 -9.71 -7.40
CA GLN A 76 1.06 -10.56 -7.80
C GLN A 76 1.94 -9.83 -8.81
N GLY A 77 3.24 -9.89 -8.62
CA GLY A 77 4.21 -9.37 -9.58
C GLY A 77 5.55 -9.06 -8.94
N GLU A 78 6.24 -8.07 -9.47
CA GLU A 78 7.64 -7.78 -9.16
C GLU A 78 7.79 -6.38 -8.57
N VAL A 79 8.56 -6.29 -7.49
CA VAL A 79 8.90 -5.05 -6.79
C VAL A 79 10.42 -4.98 -6.72
N THR A 80 10.98 -4.03 -7.43
CA THR A 80 12.41 -3.69 -7.40
C THR A 80 12.58 -2.34 -6.71
N PRO A 81 13.79 -1.96 -6.25
CA PRO A 81 14.03 -0.65 -5.62
C PRO A 81 13.77 0.55 -6.55
N GLU A 82 13.71 0.33 -7.87
CA GLU A 82 13.51 1.38 -8.89
C GLU A 82 12.15 1.31 -9.59
N ARG A 83 11.49 0.15 -9.60
CA ARG A 83 10.24 -0.08 -10.34
C ARG A 83 9.35 -1.11 -9.65
N VAL A 84 8.04 -0.89 -9.72
CA VAL A 84 7.01 -1.87 -9.34
C VAL A 84 6.23 -2.25 -10.59
N ARG A 85 6.03 -3.55 -10.80
CA ARG A 85 5.15 -4.10 -11.83
C ARG A 85 4.33 -5.22 -11.22
N VAL A 86 3.08 -4.93 -10.87
CA VAL A 86 2.20 -5.92 -10.26
C VAL A 86 0.84 -5.91 -10.91
N ARG A 87 0.16 -7.05 -10.86
CA ARG A 87 -1.22 -7.21 -11.26
C ARG A 87 -2.08 -7.27 -10.00
N LEU A 88 -3.09 -6.39 -9.93
CA LEU A 88 -4.07 -6.29 -8.85
C LEU A 88 -5.43 -6.78 -9.37
N GLY A 89 -5.90 -7.95 -8.92
CA GLY A 89 -7.19 -8.47 -9.37
C GLY A 89 -7.27 -9.99 -9.45
N GLY A 90 -8.32 -10.45 -10.11
CA GLY A 90 -8.51 -11.84 -10.50
C GLY A 90 -7.89 -12.16 -11.86
N ARG A 91 -8.05 -13.41 -12.28
CA ARG A 91 -7.53 -13.91 -13.57
C ARG A 91 -8.20 -13.27 -14.79
N VAL A 92 -9.44 -12.83 -14.63
CA VAL A 92 -10.30 -12.31 -15.71
C VAL A 92 -10.38 -10.79 -15.63
N ASP A 93 -10.72 -10.24 -14.47
CA ASP A 93 -10.71 -8.80 -14.19
C ASP A 93 -9.52 -8.45 -13.30
N GLY A 94 -8.50 -7.82 -13.88
CA GLY A 94 -7.32 -7.37 -13.15
C GLY A 94 -6.69 -6.13 -13.75
N ASP A 95 -6.17 -5.28 -12.87
CA ASP A 95 -5.48 -4.05 -13.21
C ASP A 95 -3.98 -4.24 -13.11
N ASP A 96 -3.24 -3.78 -14.10
CA ASP A 96 -1.79 -3.74 -14.03
C ASP A 96 -1.35 -2.40 -13.42
N LEU A 97 -0.40 -2.46 -12.51
CA LEU A 97 0.25 -1.33 -11.87
C LEU A 97 1.71 -1.31 -12.29
N ALA A 98 2.12 -0.22 -12.90
CA ALA A 98 3.51 0.06 -13.23
C ALA A 98 3.93 1.38 -12.58
N LEU A 99 4.80 1.31 -11.57
CA LEU A 99 5.40 2.48 -10.92
C LEU A 99 6.90 2.51 -11.20
N THR A 100 7.44 3.70 -11.38
CA THR A 100 8.88 3.94 -11.50
C THR A 100 9.29 5.02 -10.52
N ARG A 101 10.33 4.75 -9.74
CA ARG A 101 10.94 5.71 -8.84
C ARG A 101 12.07 6.44 -9.55
N ARG A 102 12.06 7.77 -9.48
CA ARG A 102 13.10 8.69 -9.95
C ARG A 102 13.50 9.58 -8.78
N GLY A 103 14.50 9.16 -8.02
CA GLY A 103 14.92 9.86 -6.79
C GLY A 103 13.82 9.82 -5.72
N ASP A 104 13.26 10.98 -5.39
CA ASP A 104 12.16 11.14 -4.43
C ASP A 104 10.77 11.16 -5.09
N HIS A 105 10.72 11.16 -6.42
CA HIS A 105 9.47 11.07 -7.17
C HIS A 105 9.14 9.62 -7.53
N ILE A 106 7.88 9.24 -7.41
CA ILE A 106 7.35 7.93 -7.77
C ILE A 106 6.16 8.17 -8.67
N GLY A 107 6.41 8.02 -9.97
CA GLY A 107 5.43 8.19 -11.02
C GLY A 107 5.01 6.86 -11.62
N GLY A 108 3.79 6.75 -12.12
CA GLY A 108 3.38 5.54 -12.80
C GLY A 108 1.96 5.55 -13.32
N ARG A 109 1.53 4.39 -13.82
CA ARG A 109 0.17 4.17 -14.29
C ARG A 109 -0.42 2.95 -13.60
N PHE A 110 -1.66 3.10 -13.16
CA PHE A 110 -2.51 2.07 -12.58
C PHE A 110 -3.72 1.86 -13.50
N SER A 111 -4.14 0.62 -13.72
CA SER A 111 -5.26 0.22 -14.59
C SER A 111 -5.00 0.11 -16.10
N GLY A 112 -5.74 -0.83 -16.70
CA GLY A 112 -5.61 -1.30 -18.08
C GLY A 112 -6.11 -0.34 -19.18
N PRO A 113 -6.12 -0.80 -20.44
CA PRO A 113 -5.94 0.01 -21.66
C PRO A 113 -7.00 1.08 -21.98
N ARG A 114 -8.10 1.21 -21.22
CA ARG A 114 -9.18 2.17 -21.52
C ARG A 114 -9.32 3.32 -20.51
N LEU A 115 -8.82 3.17 -19.28
CA LEU A 115 -8.95 4.20 -18.23
C LEU A 115 -7.77 4.10 -17.24
N GLY A 116 -6.55 4.17 -17.76
CA GLY A 116 -5.35 4.16 -16.95
C GLY A 116 -5.25 5.43 -16.10
N LYS A 117 -5.15 5.28 -14.79
CA LYS A 117 -4.99 6.33 -13.80
C LYS A 117 -3.51 6.63 -13.58
N ASP A 118 -3.19 7.90 -13.40
CA ASP A 118 -1.84 8.33 -13.12
C ASP A 118 -1.57 8.26 -11.61
N VAL A 119 -0.37 7.79 -11.28
CA VAL A 119 0.13 7.76 -9.91
C VAL A 119 1.25 8.78 -9.85
N ASP A 120 1.08 9.82 -9.06
CA ASP A 120 2.09 10.85 -8.83
C ASP A 120 2.31 10.99 -7.33
N LEU A 121 3.39 10.38 -6.83
CA LEU A 121 3.74 10.39 -5.41
C LEU A 121 5.14 10.98 -5.25
N HIS A 122 5.33 11.75 -4.18
CA HIS A 122 6.59 12.38 -3.84
C HIS A 122 6.93 12.07 -2.39
N ARG A 123 8.19 11.70 -2.16
CA ARG A 123 8.72 11.47 -0.82
C ARG A 123 8.99 12.82 -0.16
N ASN A 124 8.31 13.09 0.95
CA ASN A 124 8.53 14.25 1.80
C ASN A 124 9.47 13.89 2.95
N GLY A 125 10.78 13.97 2.70
CA GLY A 125 11.81 13.68 3.70
C GLY A 125 12.02 12.19 3.97
N ALA A 126 12.55 11.86 5.15
CA ALA A 126 12.90 10.48 5.48
C ALA A 126 11.67 9.58 5.63
N GLU A 127 10.55 10.13 6.11
CA GLU A 127 9.39 9.34 6.53
C GLU A 127 8.08 9.79 5.89
N GLY A 128 8.04 10.86 5.09
CA GLY A 128 6.80 11.31 4.44
C GLY A 128 6.66 10.75 3.03
N LEU A 129 5.45 10.36 2.64
CA LEU A 129 5.07 10.08 1.26
C LEU A 129 3.73 10.76 0.98
N GLY A 130 3.76 11.78 0.13
CA GLY A 130 2.60 12.56 -0.28
C GLY A 130 2.31 12.37 -1.77
N GLY A 131 1.14 12.80 -2.23
CA GLY A 131 0.87 12.91 -3.67
C GLY A 131 -0.59 12.66 -4.02
N ARG A 132 -0.83 12.22 -5.25
CA ARG A 132 -2.16 11.98 -5.80
C ARG A 132 -2.18 10.72 -6.68
N ILE A 133 -3.22 9.92 -6.50
CA ILE A 133 -3.51 8.75 -7.35
C ILE A 133 -4.88 8.96 -7.99
N GLY A 134 -4.98 8.84 -9.31
CA GLY A 134 -6.27 8.82 -9.99
C GLY A 134 -6.25 9.37 -11.41
N GLY A 135 -7.46 9.60 -11.93
CA GLY A 135 -7.66 10.17 -13.26
C GLY A 135 -7.65 11.70 -13.25
N PRO A 136 -7.74 12.33 -14.44
CA PRO A 136 -7.72 13.79 -14.59
C PRO A 136 -8.89 14.51 -13.91
N VAL A 137 -10.00 13.80 -13.65
CA VAL A 137 -11.21 14.34 -13.01
C VAL A 137 -11.39 13.84 -11.58
N GLU A 138 -11.07 12.57 -11.32
CA GLU A 138 -11.26 11.91 -10.02
C GLU A 138 -9.90 11.44 -9.49
N GLY A 139 -9.28 12.26 -8.62
CA GLY A 139 -8.01 11.98 -7.97
C GLY A 139 -8.16 11.94 -6.45
N LYS A 140 -7.45 11.01 -5.80
CA LYS A 140 -7.40 10.88 -4.35
C LYS A 140 -6.02 11.29 -3.87
N ASP A 141 -5.98 12.18 -2.89
CA ASP A 141 -4.73 12.59 -2.26
C ASP A 141 -4.19 11.47 -1.37
N VAL A 142 -2.87 11.33 -1.33
CA VAL A 142 -2.16 10.33 -0.54
C VAL A 142 -1.30 11.06 0.47
N ALA A 143 -1.46 10.72 1.74
CA ALA A 143 -0.64 11.23 2.82
C ALA A 143 -0.27 10.08 3.75
N LEU A 144 0.93 9.53 3.54
CA LEU A 144 1.45 8.39 4.27
C LEU A 144 2.73 8.76 5.03
N ARG A 145 2.92 8.11 6.18
CA ARG A 145 4.15 8.07 6.95
C ARG A 145 4.80 6.69 6.82
N LEU A 146 6.09 6.70 6.53
CA LEU A 146 6.97 5.56 6.29
C LEU A 146 7.98 5.46 7.43
N GLY A 147 7.67 4.67 8.45
CA GLY A 147 8.64 4.33 9.49
C GLY A 147 9.53 3.18 9.05
N GLY A 148 10.47 3.41 8.13
CA GLY A 148 11.45 2.39 7.69
C GLY A 148 11.01 1.45 6.56
N VAL A 149 9.86 1.69 5.93
CA VAL A 149 9.37 0.88 4.80
C VAL A 149 9.85 1.43 3.47
N PRO A 150 10.24 0.58 2.48
CA PRO A 150 10.62 1.06 1.16
C PRO A 150 9.51 1.89 0.50
N PRO A 151 9.83 3.07 -0.08
CA PRO A 151 8.81 3.99 -0.55
C PRO A 151 8.01 3.43 -1.73
N LEU A 152 8.60 2.56 -2.57
CA LEU A 152 7.87 1.84 -3.62
C LEU A 152 6.88 0.82 -3.07
N LEU A 153 7.22 0.16 -1.96
CA LEU A 153 6.31 -0.78 -1.30
C LEU A 153 5.13 -0.01 -0.68
N ALA A 154 5.38 1.18 -0.15
CA ALA A 154 4.32 2.04 0.34
C ALA A 154 3.47 2.67 -0.76
N ALA A 155 4.06 3.03 -1.90
CA ALA A 155 3.32 3.44 -3.09
C ALA A 155 2.42 2.31 -3.59
N LEU A 156 2.91 1.06 -3.62
CA LEU A 156 2.11 -0.11 -3.91
C LEU A 156 0.94 -0.24 -2.92
N ALA A 157 1.20 -0.14 -1.62
CA ALA A 157 0.16 -0.21 -0.59
C ALA A 157 -0.88 0.92 -0.75
N ALA A 158 -0.46 2.13 -1.13
CA ALA A 158 -1.34 3.26 -1.41
C ALA A 158 -2.26 2.99 -2.62
N VAL A 159 -1.73 2.43 -3.70
CA VAL A 159 -2.53 2.05 -4.89
C VAL A 159 -3.49 0.92 -4.56
N CYS A 160 -3.05 -0.08 -3.78
CA CYS A 160 -3.95 -1.12 -3.26
C CYS A 160 -5.10 -0.52 -2.46
N ALA A 161 -4.82 0.46 -1.58
CA ALA A 161 -5.85 1.14 -0.82
C ALA A 161 -6.79 1.98 -1.67
N TYR A 162 -6.26 2.64 -2.70
CA TYR A 162 -7.04 3.36 -3.69
C TYR A 162 -8.00 2.43 -4.45
N LYS A 163 -7.52 1.29 -4.97
CA LYS A 163 -8.37 0.30 -5.65
C LYS A 163 -9.45 -0.26 -4.72
N ALA A 164 -9.08 -0.58 -3.48
CA ALA A 164 -10.01 -1.04 -2.45
C ALA A 164 -11.12 -0.02 -2.16
N LEU A 165 -10.76 1.26 -2.08
CA LEU A 165 -11.72 2.35 -1.91
C LEU A 165 -12.66 2.45 -3.11
N GLU A 166 -12.15 2.43 -4.34
CA GLU A 166 -12.98 2.50 -5.54
C GLU A 166 -13.93 1.31 -5.69
N ASP A 167 -13.46 0.10 -5.40
CA ASP A 167 -14.29 -1.12 -5.42
C ASP A 167 -15.44 -1.01 -4.41
N ALA A 168 -15.15 -0.53 -3.20
CA ALA A 168 -16.17 -0.28 -2.18
C ALA A 168 -17.16 0.83 -2.58
N GLN A 169 -16.69 1.91 -3.22
CA GLN A 169 -17.55 2.97 -3.73
C GLN A 169 -18.44 2.44 -4.86
N ALA A 170 -17.89 1.70 -5.81
CA ALA A 170 -18.65 1.09 -6.92
C ALA A 170 -19.71 0.11 -6.42
N ALA A 171 -19.37 -0.76 -5.45
CA ALA A 171 -20.31 -1.66 -4.81
C ALA A 171 -21.44 -0.90 -4.06
N SER A 172 -21.10 0.20 -3.38
CA SER A 172 -22.10 1.03 -2.69
C SER A 172 -23.03 1.76 -3.66
N SER A 173 -22.52 2.19 -4.82
CA SER A 173 -23.32 2.82 -5.87
C SER A 173 -24.18 1.83 -6.67
N ALA A 174 -23.80 0.54 -6.68
CA ALA A 174 -24.51 -0.52 -7.39
C ALA A 174 -25.62 -1.20 -6.57
N ALA A 175 -25.77 -0.88 -5.28
CA ALA A 175 -26.86 -1.40 -4.45
C ALA A 175 -28.17 -0.65 -4.78
N PRO A 176 -29.20 -1.32 -5.34
CA PRO A 176 -30.54 -0.75 -5.37
C PRO A 176 -31.08 -0.71 -3.93
N GLY A 177 -31.54 0.46 -3.50
CA GLY A 177 -32.32 0.62 -2.26
C GLY A 177 -33.69 -0.05 -2.36
#